data_AF-A0A9E4E961-F1
#
_entry.id   AF-A0A9E4E961-F1
#
_cell.length_a   1.000
_cell.length_b   1.000
_cell.length_c   1.000
_cell.angle_alpha   90.00
_cell.angle_beta   90.00
_cell.angle_gamma   90.00
#
_symmetry.space_group_name_H-M   'P 1'
#
loop_
_entity.id
_entity.type
_entity.pdbx_description
1 polymer ?
#
loop_
_entity_poly.entity_id
_entity_poly.type
_entity_poly.pdbx_seq_one_letter_code
_entity_poly.pdbx_strand_id
1 'polypeptide(L)'
;MSKFNFDEIYDRRATSSSKWLKYGERDVLPFWVADMDFATPEFVLDAIRSRLEHPVVGYTDLPEELVGVFIDWADRRYGWQIQPDWLVSLTSLVPGLNA
;
A
#
# COMPACT_ATOMS: atom_id res chain seq x y z
N MET A 1 -1.87 -18.54 18.34
CA MET A 1 -2.75 -17.45 17.86
C MET A 1 -2.02 -16.71 16.75
N SER A 2 -2.70 -16.32 15.68
CA SER A 2 -2.12 -15.52 14.59
C SER A 2 -1.58 -14.18 15.12
N LYS A 3 -0.45 -13.71 14.60
CA LYS A 3 0.12 -12.38 14.90
C LYS A 3 -0.77 -11.23 14.39
N PHE A 4 -1.67 -11.52 13.44
CA PHE A 4 -2.57 -10.56 12.82
C PHE A 4 -4.02 -10.92 13.11
N ASN A 5 -4.84 -9.90 13.38
CA ASN A 5 -6.29 -10.00 13.55
C ASN A 5 -6.98 -9.67 12.23
N PHE A 6 -7.65 -10.65 11.62
CA PHE A 6 -8.43 -10.47 10.40
C PHE A 6 -9.95 -10.50 10.66
N ASP A 7 -10.36 -10.71 11.91
CA ASP A 7 -11.78 -10.81 12.30
C ASP A 7 -12.34 -9.47 12.79
N GLU A 8 -11.47 -8.50 13.09
CA GLU A 8 -11.88 -7.16 13.51
C GLU A 8 -12.46 -6.37 12.35
N ILE A 9 -13.66 -5.84 12.58
CA ILE A 9 -14.42 -5.07 11.60
C ILE A 9 -14.15 -3.58 11.83
N TYR A 10 -13.64 -2.90 10.80
CA TYR A 10 -13.40 -1.46 10.80
C TYR A 10 -14.42 -0.73 9.94
N ASP A 11 -15.06 0.30 10.48
CA ASP A 11 -15.96 1.17 9.71
C ASP A 11 -15.15 2.15 8.84
N ARG A 12 -15.26 2.01 7.53
CA ARG A 12 -14.53 2.82 6.54
C ARG A 12 -15.38 3.92 5.89
N ARG A 13 -16.63 4.12 6.32
CA ARG A 13 -17.55 5.10 5.69
C ARG A 13 -17.10 6.55 5.90
N ALA A 14 -16.46 6.84 7.04
CA ALA A 14 -15.96 8.18 7.36
C ALA A 14 -14.52 8.44 6.85
N THR A 15 -13.96 7.60 5.98
CA THR A 15 -12.55 7.68 5.55
C THR A 15 -12.38 8.10 4.09
N SER A 16 -13.41 8.67 3.46
CA SER A 16 -13.41 8.95 2.00
C SER A 16 -13.15 7.72 1.12
N SER A 17 -13.57 6.52 1.58
CA SER A 17 -13.33 5.26 0.87
C SER A 17 -14.15 5.16 -0.42
N SER A 18 -13.50 5.05 -1.58
CA SER A 18 -14.20 4.81 -2.86
C SER A 18 -15.01 3.52 -2.86
N LYS A 19 -14.57 2.48 -2.14
CA LYS A 19 -15.30 1.22 -2.01
C LYS A 19 -16.64 1.41 -1.29
N TRP A 20 -16.59 2.02 -0.11
CA TRP A 20 -17.73 2.15 0.80
C TRP A 20 -18.67 3.31 0.44
N LEU A 21 -18.18 4.35 -0.24
CA LEU A 21 -18.99 5.49 -0.65
C LEU A 21 -19.70 5.32 -2.00
N LYS A 22 -19.38 4.28 -2.79
CA LYS A 22 -19.93 4.10 -4.14
C LYS A 22 -21.46 4.10 -4.20
N TYR A 23 -22.12 3.53 -3.20
CA TYR A 23 -23.58 3.36 -3.19
C TYR A 23 -24.30 4.33 -2.25
N GLY A 24 -23.59 5.28 -1.64
CA GLY A 24 -24.15 6.25 -0.70
C GLY A 24 -24.81 5.57 0.51
N GLU A 25 -26.00 6.03 0.88
CA GLU A 25 -26.77 5.51 2.03
C GLU A 25 -27.62 4.27 1.70
N ARG A 26 -27.47 3.68 0.51
CA ARG A 26 -28.20 2.48 0.13
C ARG A 26 -27.71 1.29 0.96
N ASP A 27 -28.63 0.37 1.27
CA ASP A 27 -28.32 -0.89 1.96
C ASP A 27 -27.62 -1.87 1.00
N VAL A 28 -26.33 -1.63 0.75
CA VAL A 28 -25.49 -2.39 -0.17
C VAL A 28 -24.12 -2.63 0.46
N LEU A 29 -23.71 -3.90 0.51
CA LEU A 29 -22.35 -4.28 0.89
C LEU A 29 -21.42 -4.27 -0.34
N PRO A 30 -20.34 -3.46 -0.34
CA PRO A 30 -19.49 -3.29 -1.51
C PRO A 30 -18.38 -4.35 -1.61
N PHE A 31 -18.42 -5.19 -2.64
CA PHE A 31 -17.41 -6.22 -2.93
C PHE A 31 -16.78 -6.08 -4.34
N TRP A 32 -16.63 -4.85 -4.84
CA TRP A 32 -16.40 -4.59 -6.27
C TRP A 32 -14.97 -4.13 -6.64
N VAL A 33 -14.28 -3.38 -5.77
CA VAL A 33 -12.94 -2.85 -6.03
C VAL A 33 -11.90 -3.62 -5.23
N ALA A 34 -10.71 -3.81 -5.82
CA ALA A 34 -9.60 -4.55 -5.23
C ALA A 34 -8.88 -3.75 -4.13
N ASP A 35 -9.60 -3.47 -3.04
CA ASP A 35 -9.04 -3.08 -1.75
C ASP A 35 -9.52 -4.05 -0.66
N MET A 36 -8.86 -4.05 0.50
CA MET A 36 -9.20 -4.92 1.62
C MET A 36 -9.87 -4.14 2.75
N ASP A 37 -10.69 -4.82 3.56
CA ASP A 37 -11.29 -4.28 4.79
C ASP A 37 -10.52 -4.73 6.05
N PHE A 38 -9.26 -5.13 5.89
CA PHE A 38 -8.35 -5.47 6.99
C PHE A 38 -7.48 -4.28 7.37
N ALA A 39 -7.07 -4.22 8.63
CA ALA A 39 -6.09 -3.24 9.08
C ALA A 39 -4.73 -3.41 8.38
N THR A 40 -4.11 -2.28 8.04
CA THR A 40 -2.71 -2.24 7.64
C THR A 40 -1.83 -2.78 8.79
N PRO A 41 -0.81 -3.60 8.51
CA PRO A 41 0.08 -4.11 9.56
C PRO A 41 0.78 -2.99 10.35
N GLU A 42 0.95 -3.20 11.66
CA GLU A 42 1.49 -2.17 12.58
C GLU A 42 2.86 -1.63 12.14
N PHE A 43 3.75 -2.49 11.65
CA PHE A 43 5.08 -2.07 11.20
C PHE A 43 5.05 -1.11 10.00
N VAL A 44 3.99 -1.10 9.20
CA VAL A 44 3.80 -0.11 8.12
C VAL A 44 3.26 1.20 8.70
N LEU A 45 2.32 1.11 9.65
CA LEU A 45 1.79 2.29 10.34
C LEU A 45 2.89 3.01 11.15
N ASP A 46 3.78 2.27 11.78
CA ASP A 46 4.91 2.82 12.53
C ASP A 46 5.88 3.58 11.63
N ALA A 47 6.18 3.07 10.43
CA ALA A 47 7.01 3.79 9.46
C ALA A 47 6.38 5.12 9.02
N ILE A 48 5.05 5.13 8.81
CA ILE A 48 4.30 6.36 8.47
C ILE A 48 4.33 7.34 9.65
N ARG A 49 4.05 6.87 10.88
CA ARG A 49 4.07 7.70 12.09
C ARG A 49 5.46 8.28 12.32
N SER A 50 6.52 7.49 12.20
CA SER A 50 7.89 7.96 12.35
C SER A 50 8.25 8.99 11.29
N ARG A 51 7.82 8.81 10.04
CA ARG A 51 8.01 9.84 9.00
C ARG A 51 7.33 11.16 9.37
N LEU A 52 6.20 11.14 10.07
CA LEU A 52 5.48 12.32 10.53
C LEU A 52 6.10 12.98 11.77
N GLU A 53 7.09 12.35 12.43
CA GLU A 53 7.89 13.00 13.48
C GLU A 53 8.77 14.12 12.91
N HIS A 54 9.13 14.03 11.62
CA HIS A 54 9.83 15.11 10.93
C HIS A 54 8.84 16.21 10.50
N PRO A 55 9.04 17.48 10.90
CA PRO A 55 8.06 18.54 10.71
C PRO A 55 7.91 19.03 9.26
N VAL A 56 8.83 18.64 8.37
CA VAL A 56 8.79 19.00 6.94
C VAL A 56 8.36 17.81 6.08
N VAL A 57 7.34 18.03 5.26
CA VAL A 57 6.74 17.05 4.33
C VAL A 57 6.79 17.60 2.90
N GLY A 58 8.00 17.91 2.44
CA GLY A 58 8.26 18.47 1.10
C GLY A 58 8.58 17.41 0.04
N TYR A 59 9.10 17.86 -1.11
CA TYR A 59 9.57 16.97 -2.17
C TYR A 59 10.59 15.96 -1.65
N THR A 60 10.43 14.70 -2.07
CA THR A 60 11.25 13.58 -1.64
C THR A 60 11.62 12.75 -2.87
N ASP A 61 12.89 12.40 -3.00
CA ASP A 61 13.36 11.47 -4.02
C ASP A 61 13.15 10.01 -3.58
N LEU A 62 13.32 9.08 -4.52
CA LEU A 62 13.27 7.65 -4.21
C LEU A 62 14.39 7.29 -3.22
N PRO A 63 14.10 6.60 -2.09
CA PRO A 63 15.15 6.12 -1.20
C PRO A 63 16.08 5.16 -1.95
N GLU A 64 17.40 5.36 -1.82
CA GLU A 64 18.43 4.56 -2.50
C GLU A 64 18.27 3.05 -2.20
N GLU A 65 17.90 2.72 -0.97
CA GLU A 65 17.72 1.34 -0.50
C GLU A 65 16.54 0.61 -1.14
N LEU A 66 15.54 1.32 -1.68
CA LEU A 66 14.28 0.72 -2.13
C LEU A 66 14.48 -0.25 -3.30
N VAL A 67 15.43 0.04 -4.18
CA VAL A 67 15.80 -0.83 -5.30
C VAL A 67 16.32 -2.18 -4.79
N GLY A 68 17.26 -2.15 -3.84
CA GLY A 68 17.82 -3.36 -3.24
C GLY A 68 16.76 -4.18 -2.51
N VAL A 69 15.90 -3.52 -1.71
CA VAL A 69 14.81 -4.19 -0.99
C VAL A 69 13.85 -4.93 -1.93
N PHE A 70 13.53 -4.34 -3.09
CA PHE A 70 12.67 -4.98 -4.07
C PHE A 70 13.33 -6.19 -4.73
N ILE A 71 14.60 -6.07 -5.13
CA ILE A 71 15.37 -7.18 -5.72
C ILE A 71 15.43 -8.36 -4.74
N ASP A 72 15.80 -8.10 -3.49
CA ASP A 72 15.89 -9.13 -2.44
C ASP A 72 14.52 -9.76 -2.14
N TRP A 73 13.44 -8.99 -2.22
CA TRP A 73 12.09 -9.52 -2.04
C TRP A 73 11.67 -10.40 -3.22
N ALA A 74 11.95 -9.99 -4.46
CA ALA A 74 11.62 -10.73 -5.67
C ALA A 74 12.38 -12.06 -5.73
N ASP A 75 13.67 -12.06 -5.37
CA ASP A 75 14.46 -13.28 -5.31
C ASP A 75 13.94 -14.23 -4.23
N ARG A 76 13.78 -13.76 -2.98
CA ARG A 76 13.29 -14.63 -1.89
C ARG A 76 11.91 -15.20 -2.15
N ARG A 77 11.03 -14.44 -2.83
CA ARG A 77 9.63 -14.83 -3.01
C ARG A 77 9.39 -15.65 -4.28
N TYR A 78 10.15 -15.39 -5.34
CA TYR A 78 9.92 -15.94 -6.67
C TYR A 78 11.16 -16.56 -7.31
N GLY A 79 12.34 -16.47 -6.69
CA GLY A 79 13.63 -16.86 -7.27
C GLY A 79 14.04 -15.99 -8.45
N TRP A 80 13.49 -14.77 -8.56
CA TRP A 80 13.70 -13.91 -9.70
C TRP A 80 14.90 -12.98 -9.48
N GLN A 81 15.96 -13.23 -10.25
CA GLN A 81 17.18 -12.43 -10.28
C GLN A 81 16.98 -11.20 -11.18
N ILE A 82 16.81 -10.03 -10.57
CA ILE A 82 16.57 -8.74 -11.25
C ILE A 82 17.85 -7.92 -11.26
N GLN A 83 18.19 -7.29 -12.39
CA GLN A 83 19.27 -6.30 -12.44
C GLN A 83 18.72 -4.90 -12.08
N PRO A 84 19.46 -4.09 -11.29
CA PRO A 84 18.97 -2.78 -10.83
C PRO A 84 18.53 -1.84 -11.96
N ASP A 85 19.21 -1.88 -13.10
CA ASP A 85 18.93 -1.05 -14.28
C ASP A 85 17.64 -1.45 -15.03
N TRP A 86 17.02 -2.57 -14.68
CA TRP A 86 15.71 -2.97 -15.21
C TRP A 86 14.55 -2.25 -14.51
N LEU A 87 14.80 -1.65 -13.35
CA LEU A 87 13.75 -1.07 -12.52
C LEU A 87 13.52 0.40 -12.85
N VAL A 88 12.27 0.72 -13.18
CA VAL A 88 11.79 2.10 -13.33
C VAL A 88 10.73 2.36 -12.27
N SER A 89 10.96 3.36 -11.42
CA SER A 89 10.01 3.74 -10.39
C SER A 89 8.86 4.53 -10.99
N LEU A 90 7.63 4.11 -10.67
CA LEU A 90 6.39 4.73 -11.11
C LEU A 90 5.49 4.93 -9.90
N THR A 91 4.78 6.05 -9.83
CA THR A 91 3.85 6.35 -8.73
C THR A 91 2.56 5.53 -8.80
N SER A 92 2.21 4.99 -9.96
CA SER A 92 1.04 4.13 -10.17
C SER A 92 1.20 3.28 -11.42
N LEU A 93 0.65 2.06 -11.38
CA LEU A 93 0.68 1.11 -12.50
C LEU A 93 -0.17 1.58 -13.69
N VAL A 94 -1.34 2.19 -13.44
CA VAL A 94 -2.27 2.58 -14.51
C VAL A 94 -1.68 3.63 -15.45
N PRO A 95 -1.10 4.74 -14.96
CA PRO A 95 -0.35 5.67 -15.81
C PRO A 95 0.85 5.01 -16.51
N GLY A 96 1.56 4.10 -15.82
CA GLY A 96 2.69 3.38 -16.39
C GLY A 96 2.35 2.52 -17.60
N LEU A 97 1.13 1.99 -17.67
CA LEU A 97 0.64 1.21 -18.81
C LEU A 97 0.20 2.08 -20.00
N ASN A 98 -0.11 3.36 -19.76
CA ASN A 98 -0.60 4.30 -20.77
C ASN A 98 0.51 5.24 -21.30
N ALA A 99 1.76 5.02 -20.90
CA ALA A 99 2.91 5.85 -21.25
C ALA A 99 3.44 5.56 -22.65
#